data_AF-A0A1Y2UTW8-F1
#
_entry.id   AF-A0A1Y2UTW8-F1
#
_cell.length_a   1.000
_cell.length_b   1.000
_cell.length_c   1.000
_cell.angle_alpha   90.00
_cell.angle_beta   90.00
_cell.angle_gamma   90.00
#
_symmetry.space_group_name_H-M   'P 1'
#
loop_
_entity.id
_entity.type
_entity.pdbx_description
1 polymer ?
#
loop_
_entity_poly.entity_id
_entity_poly.type
_entity_poly.pdbx_seq_one_letter_code
_entity_poly.pdbx_strand_id
1 'polypeptide(L)'
;MSSSPPTQDQDTWDSAPSYSHDEIIAAVHEFYVAIIKLPYIDPDALVLPPAEGWPGVREDELRKRGKTDEVVGLLRHLPYLRNPGGRKKWMLSPDTCEIAYCDGEMYDDIMDELQPTPPHCIWLTTHDSRDGVDLLLDTHTGSVTQWAMLGGSLMFPYDEYEQLAKEDKWMAYPTLPARDFFQLWQARWEKLVWLPVHSPAGGRATALWWYRVMPGSDDEEAILISDDEFTLDSGHGDDEDVSSSPESEEQDEDDETALSDSEVNDILQEAFGGEAQSKRVEFALAQDYEPFPPRSPVLDLRSEREKRSEKRTKIQELYQIYKDNGWPSNFDREKCKLEIEEFRQKSSLL
;
A
#
# COMPACT_ATOMS: atom_id res chain seq x y z
N MET A 1 38.50 -54.69 -9.10
CA MET A 1 37.41 -54.45 -10.07
C MET A 1 36.13 -54.88 -9.37
N SER A 2 35.16 -54.05 -9.01
CA SER A 2 34.85 -52.67 -9.35
C SER A 2 34.02 -52.13 -8.17
N SER A 3 34.38 -50.98 -7.59
CA SER A 3 33.52 -50.29 -6.62
C SER A 3 33.01 -49.03 -7.32
N SER A 4 31.72 -49.03 -7.66
CA SER A 4 31.04 -47.84 -8.20
C SER A 4 30.89 -46.78 -7.09
N PRO A 5 31.08 -45.49 -7.40
CA PRO A 5 30.80 -44.41 -6.44
C PRO A 5 29.29 -44.18 -6.31
N PRO A 6 28.81 -43.63 -5.17
CA PRO A 6 27.41 -43.25 -5.03
C PRO A 6 27.14 -42.02 -5.90
N THR A 7 26.11 -42.13 -6.74
CA THR A 7 25.50 -41.03 -7.48
C THR A 7 25.05 -39.97 -6.47
N GLN A 8 25.58 -38.76 -6.61
CA GLN A 8 25.07 -37.60 -5.89
C GLN A 8 23.70 -37.25 -6.46
N ASP A 9 22.68 -37.28 -5.60
CA ASP A 9 21.39 -36.65 -5.83
C ASP A 9 21.61 -35.13 -5.90
N GLN A 10 21.95 -34.64 -7.09
CA GLN A 10 21.67 -33.27 -7.50
C GLN A 10 20.37 -33.37 -8.31
N ASP A 11 19.27 -32.83 -7.77
CA ASP A 11 18.11 -32.29 -8.51
C ASP A 11 16.88 -32.21 -7.57
N THR A 12 16.91 -31.30 -6.58
CA THR A 12 15.69 -30.83 -5.90
C THR A 12 15.85 -29.38 -5.44
N TRP A 13 16.30 -28.48 -6.32
CA TRP A 13 16.36 -27.04 -6.03
C TRP A 13 15.82 -26.13 -7.14
N ASP A 14 15.08 -26.66 -8.12
CA ASP A 14 14.43 -25.83 -9.15
C ASP A 14 12.95 -26.17 -9.28
N SER A 15 12.14 -25.52 -8.46
CA SER A 15 10.79 -25.03 -8.80
C SER A 15 10.20 -24.38 -7.54
N ALA A 16 10.61 -23.15 -7.26
CA ALA A 16 9.69 -22.24 -6.59
C ALA A 16 8.42 -22.18 -7.48
N PRO A 17 7.20 -22.22 -6.91
CA PRO A 17 5.99 -22.12 -7.72
C PRO A 17 6.06 -20.82 -8.53
N SER A 18 6.06 -20.94 -9.86
CA SER A 18 5.91 -19.76 -10.71
C SER A 18 4.52 -19.20 -10.44
N TYR A 19 4.47 -17.98 -9.93
CA TYR A 19 3.22 -17.27 -9.71
C TYR A 19 2.39 -17.23 -11.01
N SER A 20 1.07 -17.41 -10.92
CA SER A 20 0.22 -17.41 -12.12
C SER A 20 -0.40 -16.04 -12.38
N HIS A 21 -0.54 -15.65 -13.65
CA HIS A 21 -1.29 -14.43 -14.01
C HIS A 21 -2.69 -14.37 -13.39
N ASP A 22 -3.35 -15.53 -13.26
CA ASP A 22 -4.69 -15.61 -12.70
C ASP A 22 -4.72 -15.20 -11.22
N GLU A 23 -3.63 -15.43 -10.47
CA GLU A 23 -3.52 -15.00 -9.07
C GLU A 23 -3.37 -13.47 -8.96
N ILE A 24 -2.61 -12.82 -9.87
CA ILE A 24 -2.52 -11.35 -9.90
C ILE A 24 -3.88 -10.78 -10.24
N ILE A 25 -4.55 -11.32 -11.27
CA ILE A 25 -5.86 -10.86 -11.71
C ILE A 25 -6.87 -10.99 -10.57
N ALA A 26 -6.86 -12.13 -9.86
CA ALA A 26 -7.70 -12.34 -8.69
C ALA A 26 -7.39 -11.34 -7.57
N ALA A 27 -6.11 -11.13 -7.23
CA ALA A 27 -5.70 -10.20 -6.19
C ALA A 27 -6.13 -8.75 -6.48
N VAL A 28 -5.92 -8.26 -7.71
CA VAL A 28 -6.35 -6.92 -8.13
C VAL A 28 -7.88 -6.81 -8.18
N HIS A 29 -8.57 -7.88 -8.61
CA HIS A 29 -10.03 -7.91 -8.62
C HIS A 29 -10.62 -7.83 -7.22
N GLU A 30 -10.14 -8.67 -6.29
CA GLU A 30 -10.56 -8.69 -4.89
C GLU A 30 -10.32 -7.31 -4.24
N PHE A 31 -9.14 -6.72 -4.47
CA PHE A 31 -8.81 -5.37 -4.03
C PHE A 31 -9.79 -4.32 -4.57
N TYR A 32 -10.09 -4.33 -5.87
CA TYR A 32 -11.03 -3.37 -6.44
C TYR A 32 -12.46 -3.58 -5.98
N VAL A 33 -12.90 -4.83 -5.75
CA VAL A 33 -14.20 -5.12 -5.14
C VAL A 33 -14.27 -4.57 -3.72
N ALA A 34 -13.19 -4.66 -2.95
CA ALA A 34 -13.12 -4.08 -1.61
C ALA A 34 -13.13 -2.54 -1.66
N ILE A 35 -12.32 -1.93 -2.53
CA ILE A 35 -12.11 -0.48 -2.51
C ILE A 35 -13.32 0.32 -3.02
N ILE A 36 -14.15 -0.23 -3.91
CA ILE A 36 -15.38 0.45 -4.37
C ILE A 36 -16.43 0.59 -3.27
N LYS A 37 -16.26 -0.09 -2.12
CA LYS A 37 -17.08 0.14 -0.93
C LYS A 37 -16.83 1.54 -0.33
N LEU A 38 -15.68 2.16 -0.61
CA LEU A 38 -15.35 3.49 -0.08
C LEU A 38 -16.31 4.57 -0.63
N PRO A 39 -16.65 5.59 0.19
CA PRO A 39 -17.73 6.53 -0.11
C PRO A 39 -17.47 7.45 -1.31
N TYR A 40 -16.20 7.58 -1.72
CA TYR A 40 -15.78 8.48 -2.78
C TYR A 40 -15.50 7.79 -4.12
N ILE A 41 -15.51 6.45 -4.19
CA ILE A 41 -15.38 5.68 -5.44
C ILE A 41 -16.76 5.23 -5.87
N ASP A 42 -17.10 5.41 -7.15
CA ASP A 42 -18.39 4.95 -7.68
C ASP A 42 -18.40 3.42 -7.78
N PRO A 43 -19.40 2.70 -7.24
CA PRO A 43 -19.51 1.24 -7.41
C PRO A 43 -19.51 0.80 -8.88
N ASP A 44 -20.05 1.63 -9.77
CA ASP A 44 -20.08 1.35 -11.22
C ASP A 44 -18.74 1.64 -11.91
N ALA A 45 -17.72 2.13 -11.18
CA ALA A 45 -16.39 2.38 -11.73
C ALA A 45 -15.64 1.08 -12.05
N LEU A 46 -15.89 -0.01 -11.32
CA LEU A 46 -15.22 -1.28 -11.53
C LEU A 46 -15.74 -1.95 -12.81
N VAL A 47 -14.83 -2.20 -13.75
CA VAL A 47 -15.12 -2.95 -14.97
C VAL A 47 -14.25 -4.19 -15.08
N LEU A 48 -14.84 -5.24 -15.63
CA LEU A 48 -14.19 -6.54 -15.83
C LEU A 48 -13.73 -6.71 -17.28
N PRO A 49 -12.59 -7.37 -17.51
CA PRO A 49 -12.05 -7.59 -18.85
C PRO A 49 -13.01 -8.42 -19.73
N PRO A 50 -13.13 -8.10 -21.03
CA PRO A 50 -13.71 -9.00 -22.01
C PRO A 50 -12.91 -10.31 -22.10
N ALA A 51 -13.52 -11.38 -22.64
CA ALA A 51 -12.83 -12.68 -22.80
C ALA A 51 -11.56 -12.62 -23.66
N GLU A 52 -11.52 -11.72 -24.65
CA GLU A 52 -10.35 -11.48 -25.51
C GLU A 52 -9.41 -10.39 -24.96
N GLY A 53 -9.70 -9.88 -23.76
CA GLY A 53 -9.02 -8.77 -23.12
C GLY A 53 -9.40 -7.39 -23.67
N TRP A 54 -8.90 -6.35 -23.01
CA TRP A 54 -9.18 -4.95 -23.34
C TRP A 54 -8.51 -4.52 -24.65
N PRO A 55 -9.25 -3.93 -25.61
CA PRO A 55 -8.66 -3.42 -26.85
C PRO A 55 -8.00 -2.05 -26.70
N GLY A 56 -8.25 -1.33 -25.60
CA GLY A 56 -7.75 0.03 -25.40
C GLY A 56 -6.33 0.11 -24.82
N VAL A 57 -5.74 -1.02 -24.40
CA VAL A 57 -4.36 -1.07 -23.93
C VAL A 57 -3.41 -0.66 -25.06
N ARG A 58 -2.54 0.31 -24.81
CA ARG A 58 -1.60 0.84 -25.81
C ARG A 58 -0.38 -0.06 -26.00
N GLU A 59 -0.61 -1.25 -26.53
CA GLU A 59 0.40 -2.31 -26.63
C GLU A 59 1.67 -1.86 -27.38
N ASP A 60 1.52 -1.15 -28.50
CA ASP A 60 2.66 -0.67 -29.29
C ASP A 60 3.53 0.30 -28.49
N GLU A 61 2.93 1.09 -27.59
CA GLU A 61 3.68 2.04 -26.76
C GLU A 61 4.40 1.33 -25.61
N LEU A 62 3.73 0.35 -24.97
CA LEU A 62 4.34 -0.50 -23.95
C LEU A 62 5.55 -1.26 -24.52
N ARG A 63 5.42 -1.84 -25.72
CA ARG A 63 6.53 -2.53 -26.40
C ARG A 63 7.68 -1.58 -26.77
N LYS A 64 7.39 -0.33 -27.16
CA LYS A 64 8.43 0.70 -27.40
C LYS A 64 9.18 1.06 -26.11
N ARG A 65 8.50 1.04 -24.96
CA ARG A 65 9.11 1.18 -23.62
C ARG A 65 9.82 -0.09 -23.15
N GLY A 66 9.91 -1.12 -23.99
CA GLY A 66 10.61 -2.36 -23.72
C GLY A 66 9.82 -3.35 -22.85
N LYS A 67 8.51 -3.16 -22.64
CA LYS A 67 7.68 -4.09 -21.88
C LYS A 67 7.39 -5.36 -22.67
N THR A 68 7.35 -6.50 -21.98
CA THR A 68 7.15 -7.81 -22.60
C THR A 68 5.70 -8.03 -23.06
N ASP A 69 5.50 -8.97 -23.98
CA ASP A 69 4.14 -9.40 -24.37
C ASP A 69 3.37 -10.04 -23.20
N GLU A 70 4.09 -10.57 -22.21
CA GLU A 70 3.51 -11.08 -20.96
C GLU A 70 2.86 -9.97 -20.14
N VAL A 71 3.57 -8.86 -19.92
CA VAL A 71 3.02 -7.65 -19.28
C VAL A 71 1.81 -7.13 -20.05
N VAL A 72 1.92 -7.02 -21.38
CA VAL A 72 0.81 -6.56 -22.23
C VAL A 72 -0.38 -7.51 -22.11
N GLY A 73 -0.15 -8.82 -22.13
CA GLY A 73 -1.17 -9.84 -21.97
C GLY A 73 -1.87 -9.73 -20.62
N LEU A 74 -1.13 -9.51 -19.54
CA LEU A 74 -1.68 -9.31 -18.21
C LEU A 74 -2.56 -8.06 -18.12
N LEU A 75 -2.06 -6.90 -18.58
CA LEU A 75 -2.83 -5.64 -18.55
C LEU A 75 -4.14 -5.73 -19.34
N ARG A 76 -4.18 -6.52 -20.43
CA ARG A 76 -5.41 -6.75 -21.17
C ARG A 76 -6.48 -7.50 -20.37
N HIS A 77 -6.10 -8.23 -19.32
CA HIS A 77 -6.99 -9.08 -18.53
C HIS A 77 -7.11 -8.64 -17.08
N LEU A 78 -6.54 -7.48 -16.70
CA LEU A 78 -6.83 -6.89 -15.40
C LEU A 78 -8.23 -6.26 -15.38
N PRO A 79 -8.93 -6.30 -14.23
CA PRO A 79 -10.03 -5.38 -13.98
C PRO A 79 -9.47 -3.96 -13.79
N TYR A 80 -10.30 -2.95 -14.00
CA TYR A 80 -9.92 -1.55 -13.83
C TYR A 80 -11.03 -0.74 -13.17
N LEU A 81 -10.63 0.32 -12.45
CA LEU A 81 -11.53 1.39 -12.06
C LEU A 81 -11.51 2.47 -13.14
N ARG A 82 -12.64 2.69 -13.81
CA ARG A 82 -12.78 3.72 -14.84
C ARG A 82 -13.47 4.95 -14.29
N ASN A 83 -13.06 6.13 -14.75
CA ASN A 83 -13.75 7.39 -14.47
C ASN A 83 -13.99 8.20 -15.76
N PRO A 84 -14.72 7.66 -16.74
CA PRO A 84 -14.83 8.29 -18.05
C PRO A 84 -15.56 9.63 -17.93
N GLY A 85 -14.86 10.72 -18.24
CA GLY A 85 -15.38 12.09 -18.11
C GLY A 85 -15.23 12.70 -16.71
N GLY A 86 -14.71 11.96 -15.74
CA GLY A 86 -14.25 12.48 -14.47
C GLY A 86 -13.01 13.37 -14.66
N ARG A 87 -12.98 14.52 -13.99
CA ARG A 87 -11.79 15.41 -13.99
C ARG A 87 -10.72 14.95 -12.98
N LYS A 88 -11.01 13.92 -12.20
CA LYS A 88 -10.22 13.46 -11.06
C LYS A 88 -9.96 11.96 -11.17
N LYS A 89 -8.77 11.52 -10.78
CA LYS A 89 -8.43 10.10 -10.64
C LYS A 89 -8.97 9.51 -9.34
N TRP A 90 -9.34 8.23 -9.35
CA TRP A 90 -9.66 7.44 -8.16
C TRP A 90 -8.42 7.23 -7.28
N MET A 91 -8.37 7.94 -6.16
CA MET A 91 -7.30 7.72 -5.19
C MET A 91 -7.49 6.35 -4.52
N LEU A 92 -6.51 5.45 -4.64
CA LEU A 92 -6.56 4.09 -4.07
C LEU A 92 -5.99 4.05 -2.65
N SER A 93 -5.00 4.89 -2.41
CA SER A 93 -4.35 5.06 -1.12
C SER A 93 -3.79 6.48 -1.06
N PRO A 94 -3.21 6.92 0.06
CA PRO A 94 -2.75 8.29 0.18
C PRO A 94 -1.78 8.68 -0.93
N ASP A 95 -2.12 9.77 -1.61
CA ASP A 95 -1.38 10.31 -2.76
C ASP A 95 -1.09 9.28 -3.87
N THR A 96 -1.87 8.20 -3.97
CA THR A 96 -1.70 7.12 -4.95
C THR A 96 -2.99 6.89 -5.73
N CYS A 97 -2.93 7.02 -7.05
CA CYS A 97 -4.07 6.96 -7.95
C CYS A 97 -3.97 5.78 -8.92
N GLU A 98 -5.11 5.34 -9.42
CA GLU A 98 -5.22 4.29 -10.43
C GLU A 98 -4.65 4.71 -11.80
N ILE A 99 -4.26 3.69 -12.58
CA ILE A 99 -4.01 3.81 -14.02
C ILE A 99 -4.97 2.88 -14.76
N ALA A 100 -5.87 3.44 -15.55
CA ALA A 100 -6.82 2.67 -16.36
C ALA A 100 -6.24 2.37 -17.75
N TYR A 101 -5.29 1.41 -17.84
CA TYR A 101 -4.69 1.02 -19.13
C TYR A 101 -5.71 0.56 -20.16
N CYS A 102 -6.86 0.01 -19.73
CA CYS A 102 -7.95 -0.37 -20.62
C CYS A 102 -8.53 0.81 -21.43
N ASP A 103 -8.35 2.05 -20.96
CA ASP A 103 -8.76 3.29 -21.63
C ASP A 103 -7.60 3.98 -22.37
N GLY A 104 -6.45 3.32 -22.45
CA GLY A 104 -5.24 3.85 -23.08
C GLY A 104 -4.47 4.84 -22.21
N GLU A 105 -4.81 4.92 -20.91
CA GLU A 105 -3.93 5.58 -19.94
C GLU A 105 -2.59 4.86 -19.83
N MET A 106 -1.59 5.61 -19.39
CA MET A 106 -0.22 5.15 -19.16
C MET A 106 0.35 5.89 -17.96
N TYR A 107 1.33 5.30 -17.30
CA TYR A 107 2.18 6.02 -16.37
C TYR A 107 3.04 7.07 -17.10
N ASP A 108 3.41 8.14 -16.41
CA ASP A 108 4.17 9.24 -17.00
C ASP A 108 5.58 8.81 -17.45
N ASP A 109 6.04 9.32 -18.60
CA ASP A 109 7.35 9.02 -19.20
C ASP A 109 8.51 9.30 -18.23
N ILE A 110 8.34 10.29 -17.34
CA ILE A 110 9.34 10.65 -16.32
C ILE A 110 9.61 9.49 -15.36
N MET A 111 8.69 8.55 -15.17
CA MET A 111 8.91 7.40 -14.30
C MET A 111 9.98 6.47 -14.85
N ASP A 112 10.03 6.26 -16.17
CA ASP A 112 11.10 5.47 -16.80
C ASP A 112 12.46 6.18 -16.65
N GLU A 113 12.47 7.52 -16.57
CA GLU A 113 13.67 8.29 -16.28
C GLU A 113 14.05 8.25 -14.79
N LEU A 114 13.10 8.35 -13.87
CA LEU A 114 13.36 8.38 -12.43
C LEU A 114 13.79 7.01 -11.90
N GLN A 115 13.05 5.98 -12.30
CA GLN A 115 13.26 4.61 -11.91
C GLN A 115 13.10 3.71 -13.15
N PRO A 116 14.17 3.49 -13.92
CA PRO A 116 14.19 2.48 -14.97
C PRO A 116 13.82 1.13 -14.37
N THR A 117 12.97 0.39 -15.06
CA THR A 117 12.45 -0.91 -14.59
C THR A 117 12.68 -1.99 -15.64
N PRO A 118 12.88 -3.25 -15.22
CA PRO A 118 12.98 -4.37 -16.14
C PRO A 118 11.75 -4.51 -17.07
N PRO A 119 11.89 -5.17 -18.24
CA PRO A 119 10.80 -5.44 -19.17
C PRO A 119 9.56 -6.12 -18.58
N HIS A 120 9.73 -6.92 -17.54
CA HIS A 120 8.68 -7.69 -16.87
C HIS A 120 8.02 -6.94 -15.70
N CYS A 121 8.48 -5.72 -15.38
CA CYS A 121 7.89 -4.90 -14.34
C CYS A 121 6.99 -3.82 -14.94
N ILE A 122 5.87 -3.50 -14.29
CA ILE A 122 4.91 -2.48 -14.75
C ILE A 122 4.29 -1.70 -13.60
N TRP A 123 4.15 -0.38 -13.78
CA TRP A 123 3.49 0.48 -12.80
C TRP A 123 1.97 0.26 -12.82
N LEU A 124 1.36 -0.12 -11.70
CA LEU A 124 -0.10 -0.26 -11.59
C LEU A 124 -0.79 1.05 -11.19
N THR A 125 -0.06 1.94 -10.54
CA THR A 125 -0.56 3.21 -10.01
C THR A 125 0.35 4.37 -10.39
N THR A 126 -0.15 5.59 -10.16
CA THR A 126 0.62 6.83 -10.28
C THR A 126 0.37 7.69 -9.04
N HIS A 127 1.38 8.37 -8.56
CA HIS A 127 1.27 9.26 -7.42
C HIS A 127 0.59 10.58 -7.82
N ASP A 128 -0.20 11.18 -6.92
CA ASP A 128 -0.71 12.54 -7.10
C ASP A 128 0.32 13.59 -6.63
N SER A 129 1.10 13.26 -5.60
CA SER A 129 2.05 14.16 -4.94
C SER A 129 3.41 13.48 -4.78
N ARG A 130 4.46 14.26 -4.46
CA ARG A 130 5.81 13.70 -4.23
C ARG A 130 5.88 12.80 -2.99
N ASP A 131 4.90 12.92 -2.11
CA ASP A 131 4.79 12.13 -0.88
C ASP A 131 4.02 10.82 -1.11
N GLY A 132 3.43 10.63 -2.30
CA GLY A 132 2.74 9.41 -2.70
C GLY A 132 3.68 8.27 -3.09
N VAL A 133 3.08 7.10 -3.29
CA VAL A 133 3.78 5.88 -3.70
C VAL A 133 3.24 5.36 -5.01
N ASP A 134 4.10 4.70 -5.78
CA ASP A 134 3.76 4.00 -7.01
C ASP A 134 3.94 2.50 -6.82
N LEU A 135 2.97 1.73 -7.28
CA LEU A 135 2.98 0.28 -7.19
C LEU A 135 3.64 -0.29 -8.43
N LEU A 136 4.80 -0.91 -8.27
CA LEU A 136 5.49 -1.62 -9.33
C LEU A 136 5.18 -3.11 -9.21
N LEU A 137 4.48 -3.67 -10.20
CA LEU A 137 4.23 -5.10 -10.29
C LEU A 137 5.35 -5.77 -11.06
N ASP A 138 5.94 -6.82 -10.50
CA ASP A 138 6.79 -7.78 -11.20
C ASP A 138 5.95 -8.99 -11.63
N THR A 139 5.79 -9.18 -12.95
CA THR A 139 4.97 -10.27 -13.48
C THR A 139 5.60 -11.65 -13.36
N HIS A 140 6.93 -11.75 -13.21
CA HIS A 140 7.59 -13.04 -13.05
C HIS A 140 7.41 -13.61 -11.65
N THR A 141 7.43 -12.74 -10.63
CA THR A 141 7.31 -13.15 -9.23
C THR A 141 5.89 -12.99 -8.68
N GLY A 142 5.04 -12.20 -9.35
CA GLY A 142 3.71 -11.86 -8.85
C GLY A 142 3.74 -10.95 -7.63
N SER A 143 4.83 -10.19 -7.45
CA SER A 143 5.03 -9.31 -6.32
C SER A 143 4.81 -7.84 -6.69
N VAL A 144 4.36 -7.07 -5.71
CA VAL A 144 4.14 -5.62 -5.81
C VAL A 144 5.13 -4.92 -4.89
N THR A 145 5.91 -4.01 -5.47
CA THR A 145 6.81 -3.11 -4.75
C THR A 145 6.16 -1.75 -4.55
N GLN A 146 6.17 -1.24 -3.33
CA GLN A 146 5.69 0.11 -2.98
C GLN A 146 6.83 1.12 -3.09
N TRP A 147 7.01 1.70 -4.27
CA TRP A 147 8.09 2.66 -4.54
C TRP A 147 7.70 4.08 -4.15
N ALA A 148 8.57 4.80 -3.45
CA ALA A 148 8.36 6.20 -3.08
C ALA A 148 9.43 7.11 -3.67
N MET A 149 9.01 8.15 -4.41
CA MET A 149 9.93 9.05 -5.13
C MET A 149 10.98 9.71 -4.24
N LEU A 150 10.60 10.10 -3.01
CA LEU A 150 11.49 10.79 -2.09
C LEU A 150 12.33 9.84 -1.22
N GLY A 151 12.36 8.54 -1.54
CA GLY A 151 13.08 7.55 -0.72
C GLY A 151 12.42 7.30 0.64
N GLY A 152 11.12 7.57 0.75
CA GLY A 152 10.34 7.16 1.92
C GLY A 152 10.26 5.63 1.98
N SER A 153 10.26 5.08 3.20
CA SER A 153 10.02 3.65 3.44
C SER A 153 11.06 2.69 2.85
N LEU A 154 12.31 3.10 2.68
CA LEU A 154 13.39 2.18 2.31
C LEU A 154 13.52 1.05 3.34
N MET A 155 13.76 -0.17 2.85
CA MET A 155 13.95 -1.36 3.69
C MET A 155 15.35 -1.45 4.32
N PHE A 156 16.30 -0.62 3.88
CA PHE A 156 17.68 -0.60 4.38
C PHE A 156 18.25 0.82 4.37
N PRO A 157 19.41 1.07 5.03
CA PRO A 157 19.96 2.40 5.19
C PRO A 157 20.13 3.16 3.88
N TYR A 158 19.88 4.47 3.92
CA TYR A 158 19.97 5.34 2.75
C TYR A 158 21.33 5.28 2.04
N ASP A 159 22.42 5.09 2.79
CA ASP A 159 23.77 4.99 2.23
C ASP A 159 23.97 3.74 1.39
N GLU A 160 23.34 2.62 1.74
CA GLU A 160 23.33 1.40 0.93
C GLU A 160 22.46 1.59 -0.32
N TYR A 161 21.34 2.31 -0.19
CA TYR A 161 20.46 2.64 -1.31
C TYR A 161 21.17 3.50 -2.36
N GLU A 162 21.97 4.48 -1.93
CA GLU A 162 22.74 5.32 -2.84
C GLU A 162 23.85 4.57 -3.57
N GLN A 163 24.27 3.39 -3.08
CA GLN A 163 25.27 2.54 -3.74
C GLN A 163 24.67 1.65 -4.82
N LEU A 164 23.35 1.43 -4.83
CA LEU A 164 22.69 0.64 -5.86
C LEU A 164 22.76 1.32 -7.23
N ALA A 165 22.88 0.50 -8.27
CA ALA A 165 22.62 0.94 -9.62
C ALA A 165 21.19 1.47 -9.72
N LYS A 166 20.97 2.49 -10.54
CA LYS A 166 19.67 3.17 -10.62
C LYS A 166 18.55 2.22 -11.01
N GLU A 167 18.87 1.26 -11.87
CA GLU A 167 17.97 0.21 -12.36
C GLU A 167 17.55 -0.78 -11.26
N ASP A 168 18.31 -0.84 -10.18
CA ASP A 168 18.12 -1.77 -9.06
C ASP A 168 17.53 -1.09 -7.82
N LYS A 169 17.51 0.25 -7.78
CA LYS A 169 17.03 1.05 -6.63
C LYS A 169 15.58 0.75 -6.21
N TRP A 170 14.72 0.30 -7.11
CA TRP A 170 13.36 -0.11 -6.77
C TRP A 170 13.32 -1.33 -5.83
N MET A 171 14.32 -2.21 -5.87
CA MET A 171 14.41 -3.37 -4.98
C MET A 171 14.69 -3.00 -3.52
N ALA A 172 14.99 -1.72 -3.25
CA ALA A 172 15.18 -1.20 -1.89
C ALA A 172 13.87 -0.93 -1.15
N TYR A 173 12.74 -1.10 -1.80
CA TYR A 173 11.43 -0.75 -1.27
C TYR A 173 10.62 -1.99 -0.89
N PRO A 174 9.65 -1.86 0.04
CA PRO A 174 8.81 -2.94 0.52
C PRO A 174 8.15 -3.66 -0.65
N THR A 175 8.34 -4.98 -0.69
CA THR A 175 7.85 -5.85 -1.76
C THR A 175 7.18 -7.07 -1.15
N LEU A 176 5.96 -7.34 -1.58
CA LEU A 176 5.14 -8.45 -1.11
C LEU A 176 4.48 -9.17 -2.29
N PRO A 177 4.09 -10.45 -2.17
CA PRO A 177 3.17 -11.07 -3.11
C PRO A 177 1.92 -10.19 -3.29
N ALA A 178 1.39 -10.10 -4.53
CA ALA A 178 0.33 -9.14 -4.86
C ALA A 178 -0.91 -9.30 -3.97
N ARG A 179 -1.29 -10.54 -3.64
CA ARG A 179 -2.41 -10.84 -2.74
C ARG A 179 -2.18 -10.20 -1.37
N ASP A 180 -1.07 -10.53 -0.73
CA ASP A 180 -0.72 -10.06 0.62
C ASP A 180 -0.56 -8.54 0.65
N PHE A 181 0.04 -7.96 -0.40
CA PHE A 181 0.16 -6.51 -0.56
C PHE A 181 -1.21 -5.82 -0.52
N PHE A 182 -2.14 -6.30 -1.35
CA PHE A 182 -3.46 -5.68 -1.46
C PHE A 182 -4.34 -5.94 -0.24
N GLN A 183 -4.21 -7.09 0.41
CA GLN A 183 -4.89 -7.36 1.68
C GLN A 183 -4.36 -6.48 2.82
N LEU A 184 -3.05 -6.23 2.88
CA LEU A 184 -2.48 -5.30 3.85
C LEU A 184 -3.00 -3.88 3.65
N TRP A 185 -3.06 -3.44 2.39
CA TRP A 185 -3.70 -2.16 2.05
C TRP A 185 -5.16 -2.14 2.51
N GLN A 186 -5.90 -3.22 2.27
CA GLN A 186 -7.28 -3.36 2.70
C GLN A 186 -7.47 -3.25 4.20
N ALA A 187 -6.66 -3.95 4.98
CA ALA A 187 -6.67 -3.88 6.44
C ALA A 187 -6.50 -2.44 6.95
N ARG A 188 -5.67 -1.62 6.30
CA ARG A 188 -5.43 -0.23 6.72
C ARG A 188 -6.66 0.66 6.68
N TRP A 189 -7.54 0.52 5.69
CA TRP A 189 -8.79 1.30 5.67
C TRP A 189 -9.94 0.59 6.38
N GLU A 190 -9.95 -0.74 6.47
CA GLU A 190 -10.95 -1.47 7.26
C GLU A 190 -10.80 -1.17 8.75
N LYS A 191 -9.57 -1.18 9.27
CA LYS A 191 -9.23 -0.75 10.64
C LYS A 191 -9.20 0.78 10.81
N LEU A 192 -9.53 1.54 9.76
CA LEU A 192 -9.55 3.01 9.73
C LEU A 192 -8.24 3.63 10.26
N VAL A 193 -7.11 2.98 10.00
CA VAL A 193 -5.78 3.58 10.14
C VAL A 193 -5.64 4.70 9.11
N TRP A 194 -6.08 4.39 7.89
CA TRP A 194 -6.23 5.33 6.81
C TRP A 194 -7.71 5.68 6.68
N LEU A 195 -8.03 6.96 6.89
CA LEU A 195 -9.38 7.49 6.86
C LEU A 195 -9.58 8.34 5.60
N PRO A 196 -10.30 7.83 4.59
CA PRO A 196 -10.52 8.60 3.39
C PRO A 196 -11.53 9.73 3.63
N VAL A 197 -11.28 10.85 2.98
CA VAL A 197 -12.12 12.05 2.98
C VAL A 197 -12.29 12.50 1.53
N HIS A 198 -13.47 13.01 1.17
CA HIS A 198 -13.66 13.56 -0.17
C HIS A 198 -12.68 14.69 -0.45
N SER A 199 -12.05 14.65 -1.61
CA SER A 199 -11.17 15.73 -2.05
C SER A 199 -11.96 16.99 -2.34
N PRO A 200 -11.48 18.19 -1.95
CA PRO A 200 -12.16 19.45 -2.20
C PRO A 200 -12.35 19.71 -3.70
N ALA A 201 -13.25 20.66 -4.02
CA ALA A 201 -13.45 21.12 -5.39
C ALA A 201 -12.12 21.68 -5.95
N GLY A 202 -11.68 21.14 -7.10
CA GLY A 202 -10.42 21.53 -7.75
C GLY A 202 -9.19 20.67 -7.41
N GLY A 203 -9.29 19.71 -6.48
CA GLY A 203 -8.25 18.70 -6.29
C GLY A 203 -8.06 17.80 -7.53
N ARG A 204 -6.89 17.17 -7.67
CA ARG A 204 -6.56 16.30 -8.80
C ARG A 204 -7.09 14.86 -8.66
N ALA A 205 -7.34 14.42 -7.44
CA ALA A 205 -7.89 13.10 -7.13
C ALA A 205 -9.25 13.18 -6.40
N THR A 206 -9.94 12.04 -6.29
CA THR A 206 -11.29 11.93 -5.72
C THR A 206 -11.31 12.01 -4.20
N ALA A 207 -10.24 11.58 -3.52
CA ALA A 207 -10.10 11.64 -2.07
C ALA A 207 -8.82 12.37 -1.62
N LEU A 208 -8.76 12.60 -0.31
CA LEU A 208 -7.58 12.81 0.50
C LEU A 208 -7.65 11.77 1.62
N TRP A 209 -6.51 11.41 2.20
CA TRP A 209 -6.49 10.46 3.32
C TRP A 209 -5.94 11.12 4.57
N TRP A 210 -6.64 10.93 5.67
CA TRP A 210 -6.17 11.27 7.00
C TRP A 210 -5.69 9.99 7.69
N TYR A 211 -4.86 10.15 8.70
CA TYR A 211 -4.25 9.01 9.36
C TYR A 211 -4.42 9.11 10.86
N ARG A 212 -4.77 7.98 11.47
CA ARG A 212 -4.85 7.82 12.92
C ARG A 212 -3.46 8.00 13.56
N VAL A 213 -2.47 7.43 12.90
CA VAL A 213 -1.04 7.43 13.24
C VAL A 213 -0.22 7.66 11.98
N MET A 214 1.09 7.89 12.09
CA MET A 214 1.90 8.08 10.88
C MET A 214 2.01 6.78 10.07
N PRO A 215 1.83 6.80 8.74
CA PRO A 215 2.08 5.62 7.91
C PRO A 215 3.51 5.10 8.10
N GLY A 216 3.65 3.78 8.23
CA GLY A 216 4.93 3.08 8.42
C GLY A 216 5.55 3.21 9.81
N SER A 217 4.84 3.75 10.81
CA SER A 217 5.32 3.76 12.20
C SER A 217 4.95 2.47 12.94
N ASP A 218 5.67 2.13 14.01
CA ASP A 218 5.35 1.02 14.91
C ASP A 218 3.91 1.11 15.46
N ASP A 219 3.37 2.32 15.65
CA ASP A 219 1.97 2.52 16.04
C ASP A 219 0.98 2.05 14.97
N GLU A 220 1.32 2.14 13.68
CA GLU A 220 0.47 1.63 12.59
C GLU A 220 0.45 0.10 12.64
N GLU A 221 1.60 -0.53 12.82
CA GLU A 221 1.72 -1.98 12.99
C GLU A 221 0.93 -2.48 14.21
N ALA A 222 1.08 -1.83 15.35
CA ALA A 222 0.33 -2.17 16.57
C ALA A 222 -1.19 -2.08 16.37
N ILE A 223 -1.67 -1.08 15.62
CA ILE A 223 -3.10 -0.95 15.31
C ILE A 223 -3.55 -1.99 14.30
N LEU A 224 -2.70 -2.34 13.34
CA LEU A 224 -3.03 -3.35 12.34
C LEU A 224 -3.12 -4.76 12.95
N ILE A 225 -2.38 -5.01 14.04
CA ILE A 225 -2.38 -6.29 14.78
C ILE A 225 -3.42 -6.31 15.90
N SER A 226 -3.90 -5.16 16.36
CA SER A 226 -4.90 -5.06 17.43
C SER A 226 -6.31 -4.79 16.88
N ASP A 227 -7.32 -5.25 17.59
CA ASP A 227 -8.74 -4.90 17.36
C ASP A 227 -9.20 -3.72 18.25
N ASP A 228 -8.27 -3.04 18.93
CA ASP A 228 -8.58 -1.93 19.82
C ASP A 228 -9.26 -0.76 19.09
N GLU A 229 -10.43 -0.38 19.62
CA GLU A 229 -11.18 0.78 19.13
C GLU A 229 -10.40 2.08 19.40
N PHE A 230 -10.49 3.01 18.44
CA PHE A 230 -9.84 4.31 18.59
C PHE A 230 -10.50 5.11 19.72
N THR A 231 -9.76 5.33 20.82
CA THR A 231 -10.19 6.15 21.95
C THR A 231 -9.19 7.29 22.23
N LEU A 232 -9.70 8.40 22.77
CA LEU A 232 -8.91 9.61 23.03
C LEU A 232 -8.14 9.58 24.38
N ASP A 233 -8.31 8.57 25.22
CA ASP A 233 -7.68 8.43 26.55
C ASP A 233 -6.37 7.62 26.44
N SER A 234 -5.22 7.92 27.05
CA SER A 234 -4.72 8.99 27.92
C SER A 234 -3.21 9.15 27.62
N GLY A 235 -2.64 10.33 27.88
CA GLY A 235 -1.35 10.76 27.34
C GLY A 235 -0.17 9.78 27.47
N HIS A 236 0.39 9.39 26.33
CA HIS A 236 1.83 9.18 26.23
C HIS A 236 2.44 10.55 25.94
N GLY A 237 2.86 11.22 27.02
CA GLY A 237 3.94 12.16 26.90
C GLY A 237 5.14 11.42 26.31
N ASP A 238 5.93 12.13 25.52
CA ASP A 238 7.27 11.70 25.12
C ASP A 238 8.04 11.30 26.40
N ASP A 239 8.04 10.02 26.77
CA ASP A 239 8.90 9.38 27.78
C ASP A 239 8.69 7.86 27.71
N GLU A 240 9.79 7.15 27.91
CA GLU A 240 10.13 5.78 27.49
C GLU A 240 9.31 4.62 28.11
N ASP A 241 9.42 3.47 27.43
CA ASP A 241 9.26 2.09 27.92
C ASP A 241 8.06 1.76 28.80
N VAL A 242 7.05 1.04 28.27
CA VAL A 242 6.47 -0.14 28.92
C VAL A 242 5.89 -1.11 27.88
N SER A 243 6.51 -2.29 27.79
CA SER A 243 5.88 -3.54 27.34
C SER A 243 4.68 -3.87 28.24
N SER A 244 3.49 -4.00 27.68
CA SER A 244 2.38 -4.71 28.32
C SER A 244 1.43 -5.27 27.26
N SER A 245 1.60 -6.56 26.93
CA SER A 245 0.58 -7.36 26.26
C SER A 245 -0.66 -7.51 27.16
N PRO A 246 -1.88 -7.25 26.69
CA PRO A 246 -3.08 -7.81 27.30
C PRO A 246 -3.34 -9.20 26.71
N GLU A 247 -3.70 -10.13 27.58
CA GLU A 247 -4.24 -11.44 27.21
C GLU A 247 -5.58 -11.24 26.48
N SER A 248 -5.68 -11.72 25.24
CA SER A 248 -6.90 -11.69 24.43
C SER A 248 -7.85 -12.81 24.85
N GLU A 249 -9.07 -12.44 25.25
CA GLU A 249 -10.19 -13.37 25.35
C GLU A 249 -10.72 -13.68 23.95
N GLU A 250 -10.77 -14.97 23.60
CA GLU A 250 -11.37 -15.49 22.37
C GLU A 250 -12.85 -15.11 22.27
N GLN A 251 -13.24 -14.47 21.17
CA GLN A 251 -14.63 -14.44 20.71
C GLN A 251 -14.68 -14.42 19.18
N ASP A 252 -14.95 -15.60 18.63
CA ASP A 252 -15.26 -15.85 17.22
C ASP A 252 -16.53 -15.11 16.78
N GLU A 253 -16.54 -14.57 15.56
CA GLU A 253 -17.65 -14.72 14.61
C GLU A 253 -17.11 -14.53 13.17
N ASP A 254 -17.41 -15.53 12.33
CA ASP A 254 -16.94 -15.71 10.95
C ASP A 254 -17.17 -14.49 10.05
N ASP A 255 -16.09 -13.82 9.61
CA ASP A 255 -16.04 -13.06 8.36
C ASP A 255 -14.93 -13.68 7.50
N GLU A 256 -15.30 -14.61 6.60
CA GLU A 256 -14.38 -15.36 5.71
C GLU A 256 -13.52 -14.48 4.77
N THR A 257 -13.53 -13.15 4.93
CA THR A 257 -12.84 -12.19 4.06
C THR A 257 -11.86 -11.25 4.77
N ALA A 258 -11.85 -11.20 6.11
CA ALA A 258 -10.92 -10.39 6.88
C ALA A 258 -9.69 -11.19 7.30
N LEU A 259 -8.48 -10.61 7.13
CA LEU A 259 -7.25 -11.22 7.66
C LEU A 259 -7.30 -11.31 9.18
N SER A 260 -6.87 -12.43 9.75
CA SER A 260 -6.63 -12.54 11.19
C SER A 260 -5.44 -11.69 11.63
N ASP A 261 -5.38 -11.31 12.90
CA ASP A 261 -4.27 -10.53 13.45
C ASP A 261 -2.91 -11.23 13.28
N SER A 262 -2.88 -12.57 13.35
CA SER A 262 -1.68 -13.36 13.07
C SER A 262 -1.25 -13.26 11.61
N GLU A 263 -2.17 -13.28 10.66
CA GLU A 263 -1.85 -13.14 9.24
C GLU A 263 -1.35 -11.73 8.92
N VAL A 264 -1.96 -10.69 9.50
CA VAL A 264 -1.50 -9.31 9.35
C VAL A 264 -0.08 -9.15 9.92
N ASN A 265 0.17 -9.71 11.11
CA ASN A 265 1.51 -9.69 11.72
C ASN A 265 2.55 -10.42 10.85
N ASP A 266 2.21 -11.58 10.29
CA ASP A 266 3.12 -12.33 9.41
C ASP A 266 3.45 -11.53 8.13
N ILE A 267 2.46 -10.88 7.52
CA ILE A 267 2.65 -10.01 6.34
C ILE A 267 3.52 -8.80 6.68
N LEU A 268 3.29 -8.16 7.84
CA LEU A 268 4.10 -7.03 8.29
C LEU A 268 5.53 -7.45 8.58
N GLN A 269 5.74 -8.61 9.21
CA GLN A 269 7.07 -9.16 9.46
C GLN A 269 7.81 -9.54 8.16
N GLU A 270 7.09 -10.00 7.14
CA GLU A 270 7.67 -10.28 5.82
C GLU A 270 8.06 -9.00 5.06
N ALA A 271 7.22 -7.97 5.14
CA ALA A 271 7.45 -6.69 4.48
C ALA A 271 8.50 -5.82 5.19
N PHE A 272 8.49 -5.80 6.52
CA PHE A 272 9.18 -4.80 7.35
C PHE A 272 9.97 -5.40 8.53
N GLY A 273 9.89 -6.71 8.78
CA GLY A 273 10.43 -7.35 9.98
C GLY A 273 11.92 -7.69 9.97
N GLY A 274 12.46 -7.99 11.15
CA GLY A 274 13.90 -8.23 11.38
C GLY A 274 14.49 -9.47 10.70
N GLU A 275 13.69 -10.48 10.35
CA GLU A 275 14.13 -11.66 9.60
C GLU A 275 14.15 -11.40 8.08
N ALA A 276 13.18 -10.63 7.56
CA ALA A 276 13.25 -10.06 6.22
C ALA A 276 14.49 -9.16 6.07
N GLN A 277 14.84 -8.44 7.13
CA GLN A 277 16.09 -7.69 7.24
C GLN A 277 17.32 -8.63 7.31
N SER A 278 17.29 -9.70 8.12
CA SER A 278 18.45 -10.59 8.37
C SER A 278 18.78 -11.56 7.22
N LYS A 279 17.78 -12.20 6.59
CA LYS A 279 17.98 -13.05 5.40
C LYS A 279 18.48 -12.26 4.18
N ARG A 280 18.32 -10.93 4.19
CA ARG A 280 18.73 -10.00 3.12
C ARG A 280 20.07 -9.29 3.44
N VAL A 281 20.46 -9.18 4.72
CA VAL A 281 21.80 -8.77 5.17
C VAL A 281 22.89 -9.82 4.86
N GLU A 282 22.55 -11.11 4.81
CA GLU A 282 23.50 -12.17 4.38
C GLU A 282 24.03 -11.96 2.95
N PHE A 283 23.36 -11.15 2.12
CA PHE A 283 23.82 -10.75 0.79
C PHE A 283 24.81 -9.56 0.79
N ALA A 284 24.92 -8.79 1.89
CA ALA A 284 25.53 -7.46 1.89
C ALA A 284 26.63 -7.21 2.95
N LEU A 285 27.15 -8.22 3.64
CA LEU A 285 28.11 -8.01 4.74
C LEU A 285 29.48 -7.46 4.28
N ALA A 286 29.67 -6.13 4.39
CA ALA A 286 30.95 -5.51 4.75
C ALA A 286 30.82 -4.07 5.32
N GLN A 287 30.82 -4.00 6.66
CA GLN A 287 31.48 -3.02 7.55
C GLN A 287 30.73 -1.81 8.15
N ASP A 288 31.10 -1.60 9.42
CA ASP A 288 30.56 -0.75 10.49
C ASP A 288 30.69 0.78 10.28
N TYR A 289 29.74 1.56 10.83
CA TYR A 289 30.04 2.88 11.42
C TYR A 289 29.02 3.45 12.43
N GLU A 290 29.50 4.41 13.23
CA GLU A 290 28.95 5.10 14.42
C GLU A 290 27.92 6.24 14.17
N PRO A 291 27.14 6.65 15.21
CA PRO A 291 26.02 7.61 15.08
C PRO A 291 26.40 9.11 15.09
N PHE A 292 25.57 9.93 14.43
CA PHE A 292 25.65 11.40 14.35
C PHE A 292 25.00 12.16 15.54
N PRO A 293 25.33 13.46 15.76
CA PRO A 293 25.05 14.22 16.97
C PRO A 293 23.66 14.92 16.96
N PRO A 294 23.19 15.51 18.10
CA PRO A 294 21.77 15.81 18.33
C PRO A 294 21.24 17.08 17.64
N ARG A 295 19.90 17.09 17.50
CA ARG A 295 19.04 18.07 16.81
C ARG A 295 19.13 19.52 17.36
N SER A 296 18.91 20.49 16.46
CA SER A 296 18.73 21.93 16.75
C SER A 296 17.23 22.30 16.96
N PRO A 297 16.89 23.58 17.23
CA PRO A 297 16.35 24.08 18.49
C PRO A 297 14.81 24.06 18.59
N VAL A 298 14.36 24.10 19.85
CA VAL A 298 12.97 24.05 20.33
C VAL A 298 12.06 25.11 19.66
N LEU A 299 11.09 24.64 18.87
CA LEU A 299 9.91 25.39 18.41
C LEU A 299 8.92 25.60 19.55
N ASP A 300 7.97 26.54 19.41
CA ASP A 300 6.94 26.83 20.43
C ASP A 300 5.99 25.62 20.63
N LEU A 301 6.40 24.75 21.55
CA LEU A 301 5.78 23.46 21.84
C LEU A 301 4.30 23.57 22.20
N ARG A 302 3.83 24.73 22.68
CA ARG A 302 2.44 24.89 23.11
C ARG A 302 1.49 25.01 21.91
N SER A 303 1.84 25.84 20.94
CA SER A 303 1.03 26.00 19.71
C SER A 303 0.99 24.70 18.90
N GLU A 304 2.09 23.94 18.89
CA GLU A 304 2.13 22.64 18.21
C GLU A 304 1.31 21.58 18.94
N ARG A 305 1.34 21.55 20.28
CA ARG A 305 0.50 20.64 21.08
C ARG A 305 -0.99 20.90 20.88
N GLU A 306 -1.40 22.17 20.87
CA GLU A 306 -2.80 22.55 20.63
C GLU A 306 -3.24 22.11 19.22
N LYS A 307 -2.43 22.37 18.18
CA LYS A 307 -2.71 21.91 16.80
C LYS A 307 -2.78 20.39 16.68
N ARG A 308 -1.87 19.65 17.33
CA ARG A 308 -1.87 18.18 17.35
C ARG A 308 -3.13 17.63 18.03
N SER A 309 -3.54 18.25 19.14
CA SER A 309 -4.78 17.89 19.84
C SER A 309 -6.02 18.10 18.98
N GLU A 310 -6.14 19.27 18.33
CA GLU A 310 -7.26 19.55 17.42
C GLU A 310 -7.31 18.58 16.23
N LYS A 311 -6.14 18.26 15.65
CA LYS A 311 -6.04 17.26 14.57
C LYS A 311 -6.53 15.88 15.04
N ARG A 312 -6.11 15.43 16.23
CA ARG A 312 -6.53 14.15 16.80
C ARG A 312 -8.04 14.10 17.07
N THR A 313 -8.63 15.17 17.58
CA THR A 313 -10.09 15.27 17.77
C THR A 313 -10.84 15.17 16.44
N LYS A 314 -10.37 15.87 15.40
CA LYS A 314 -10.97 15.79 14.06
C LYS A 314 -10.86 14.38 13.46
N ILE A 315 -9.73 13.70 13.67
CA ILE A 315 -9.57 12.30 13.24
C ILE A 315 -10.55 11.37 13.98
N GLN A 316 -10.75 11.57 15.28
CA GLN A 316 -11.72 10.79 16.06
C GLN A 316 -13.16 11.00 15.57
N GLU A 317 -13.54 12.25 15.29
CA GLU A 317 -14.86 12.55 14.75
C GLU A 317 -15.07 11.86 13.39
N LEU A 318 -14.07 11.92 12.50
CA LEU A 318 -14.12 11.22 11.23
C LEU A 318 -14.20 9.69 11.39
N TYR A 319 -13.41 9.12 12.29
CA TYR A 319 -13.47 7.69 12.64
C TYR A 319 -14.89 7.29 13.08
N GLN A 320 -15.50 8.09 13.97
CA GLN A 320 -16.84 7.82 14.47
C GLN A 320 -17.89 7.89 13.35
N ILE A 321 -17.77 8.83 12.40
CA ILE A 321 -18.66 8.90 11.23
C ILE A 321 -18.63 7.57 10.45
N TYR A 322 -17.46 6.96 10.22
CA TYR A 322 -17.40 5.66 9.57
C TYR A 322 -18.06 4.56 10.41
N LYS A 323 -17.76 4.49 11.71
CA LYS A 323 -18.32 3.46 12.61
C LYS A 323 -19.84 3.58 12.78
N ASP A 324 -20.38 4.79 12.94
CA ASP A 324 -21.81 5.05 13.09
C ASP A 324 -22.62 4.68 11.84
N ASN A 325 -21.95 4.62 10.69
CA ASN A 325 -22.53 4.17 9.42
C ASN A 325 -22.23 2.68 9.13
N GLY A 326 -21.72 1.92 10.10
CA GLY A 326 -21.60 0.47 10.02
C GLY A 326 -20.35 -0.05 9.32
N TRP A 327 -19.29 0.77 9.20
CA TRP A 327 -18.03 0.35 8.62
C TRP A 327 -17.31 -0.75 9.43
N PRO A 328 -16.69 -1.77 8.77
CA PRO A 328 -16.62 -1.98 7.31
C PRO A 328 -17.76 -2.83 6.70
N SER A 329 -18.47 -3.64 7.49
CA SER A 329 -19.38 -4.67 6.94
C SER A 329 -20.79 -4.14 6.59
N ASN A 330 -21.55 -3.64 7.58
CA ASN A 330 -22.94 -3.17 7.40
C ASN A 330 -22.98 -1.70 6.97
N PHE A 331 -22.18 -1.34 5.96
CA PHE A 331 -21.84 0.04 5.67
C PHE A 331 -22.87 0.78 4.81
N ASP A 332 -23.48 1.84 5.37
CA ASP A 332 -24.30 2.79 4.62
C ASP A 332 -23.41 3.84 3.92
N ARG A 333 -22.95 3.47 2.72
CA ARG A 333 -22.03 4.27 1.91
C ARG A 333 -22.56 5.68 1.60
N GLU A 334 -23.84 5.80 1.23
CA GLU A 334 -24.42 7.09 0.83
C GLU A 334 -24.62 8.02 2.03
N LYS A 335 -25.08 7.48 3.17
CA LYS A 335 -25.19 8.27 4.40
C LYS A 335 -23.82 8.71 4.91
N CYS A 336 -22.85 7.81 4.96
CA CYS A 336 -21.48 8.13 5.37
C CYS A 336 -20.86 9.21 4.47
N LYS A 337 -21.04 9.09 3.15
CA LYS A 337 -20.59 10.09 2.17
C LYS A 337 -21.11 11.50 2.48
N LEU A 338 -22.40 11.64 2.81
CA LEU A 338 -23.01 12.92 3.16
C LEU A 338 -22.43 13.47 4.47
N GLU A 339 -22.29 12.65 5.50
CA GLU A 339 -21.75 13.06 6.80
C GLU A 339 -20.28 13.48 6.72
N ILE A 340 -19.45 12.79 5.92
CA ILE A 340 -18.05 13.17 5.65
C ILE A 340 -17.97 14.52 4.92
N GLU A 341 -18.86 14.76 3.96
CA GLU A 341 -18.92 16.03 3.23
C GLU A 341 -19.29 17.20 4.16
N GLU A 342 -20.28 17.01 5.05
CA GLU A 342 -20.63 17.98 6.09
C GLU A 342 -19.47 18.23 7.07
N PHE A 343 -18.83 17.15 7.54
CA PHE A 343 -17.67 17.22 8.42
C PHE A 343 -16.53 18.02 7.79
N ARG A 344 -16.24 17.78 6.50
CA ARG A 344 -15.22 18.50 5.76
C ARG A 344 -15.54 19.99 5.62
N GLN A 345 -16.80 20.34 5.32
CA GLN A 345 -17.21 21.73 5.21
C GLN A 345 -17.04 22.48 6.54
N LYS A 346 -17.35 21.84 7.68
CA LYS A 346 -17.10 22.39 9.01
C LYS A 346 -15.60 22.53 9.29
N SER A 347 -14.82 21.51 8.94
CA SER A 347 -13.38 21.45 9.20
C SER A 347 -12.52 22.37 8.33
N SER A 348 -13.01 22.72 7.13
CA SER A 348 -12.36 23.64 6.17
C SER A 348 -12.69 25.13 6.41
N LEU A 349 -13.61 25.42 7.33
CA LEU A 349 -13.98 26.79 7.75
C LEU A 349 -13.16 27.31 8.95
N LEU A 350 -12.19 26.51 9.42
CA LEU A 350 -11.20 26.82 10.45
C LEU A 350 -9.80 26.80 9.82
#